data_AF-A0A4S4K896-F1
#
_entry.id   AF-A0A4S4K896-F1
#
_cell.length_a   1.000
_cell.length_b   1.000
_cell.length_c   1.000
_cell.angle_alpha   90.00
_cell.angle_beta   90.00
_cell.angle_gamma   90.00
#
_symmetry.space_group_name_H-M   'P 1'
#
loop_
_entity.id
_entity.type
_entity.pdbx_description
1 polymer ?
#
loop_
_entity_poly.entity_id
_entity_poly.type
_entity_poly.pdbx_seq_one_letter_code
_entity_poly.pdbx_strand_id
1 'polypeptide(L)'
;MSATASSSAVLRLKDINDLDPLLQPVWRHYTREELMQFDDIRPFEELPAQFIPDRRRPLKPPLMYFGWKINMDEWLHYAERHGFIVTEHIMHLDGVDEATFDEQEFDDDNIPDIIVVEEVDTTLSVAQVFWSFFSELGITPYTDCPLKCSMGLRGSRMMLALRDNYKDNSTLTPERLRELQKQMNQSEPPKWYPLNHFHWSY
;
A
#
# COMPACT_ATOMS: atom_id res chain seq x y z
N MET A 1 -14.43 -43.30 8.48
CA MET A 1 -14.43 -41.85 8.24
C MET A 1 -13.03 -41.36 8.56
N SER A 2 -12.20 -41.16 7.53
CA SER A 2 -10.79 -40.78 7.71
C SER A 2 -10.61 -39.37 7.15
N ALA A 3 -10.26 -38.43 8.03
CA ALA A 3 -9.90 -37.09 7.66
C ALA A 3 -8.49 -37.12 7.06
N THR A 4 -8.37 -36.87 5.76
CA THR A 4 -7.09 -36.54 5.14
C THR A 4 -6.79 -35.07 5.38
N ALA A 5 -5.80 -34.84 6.23
CA ALA A 5 -5.12 -33.56 6.38
C ALA A 5 -4.59 -33.12 5.01
N SER A 6 -5.12 -32.00 4.49
CA SER A 6 -4.56 -31.35 3.30
C SER A 6 -3.29 -30.62 3.72
N SER A 7 -2.15 -31.25 3.48
CA SER A 7 -0.83 -30.64 3.64
C SER A 7 -0.72 -29.48 2.64
N SER A 8 -0.62 -28.27 3.17
CA SER A 8 -0.23 -27.08 2.41
C SER A 8 1.20 -27.28 1.91
N ALA A 9 1.34 -27.85 0.71
CA ALA A 9 2.60 -27.86 0.01
C ALA A 9 2.91 -26.41 -0.39
N VAL A 10 3.87 -25.79 0.30
CA VAL A 10 4.47 -24.53 -0.12
C VAL A 10 5.02 -24.76 -1.54
N LEU A 11 4.31 -24.24 -2.54
CA LEU A 11 4.74 -24.26 -3.94
C LEU A 11 6.08 -23.50 -4.00
N ARG A 12 7.18 -24.25 -4.14
CA ARG A 12 8.50 -23.65 -4.34
C ARG A 12 8.57 -23.14 -5.77
N LEU A 13 8.29 -21.86 -5.96
CA LEU A 13 8.47 -21.13 -7.22
C LEU A 13 9.97 -21.13 -7.57
N LYS A 14 10.37 -21.85 -8.62
CA LYS A 14 11.78 -21.99 -9.01
C LYS A 14 12.14 -21.05 -10.15
N ASP A 15 11.20 -20.77 -11.04
CA ASP A 15 11.38 -19.96 -12.23
C ASP A 15 10.34 -18.82 -12.31
N ILE A 16 10.60 -17.79 -13.11
CA ILE A 16 9.62 -16.74 -13.43
C ILE A 16 8.38 -17.33 -14.07
N ASN A 17 8.53 -18.39 -14.87
CA ASN A 17 7.41 -19.08 -15.51
C ASN A 17 6.48 -19.80 -14.52
N ASP A 18 6.92 -20.00 -13.27
CA ASP A 18 6.09 -20.59 -12.22
C ASP A 18 5.18 -19.55 -11.54
N LEU A 19 5.42 -18.25 -11.77
CA LEU A 19 4.57 -17.18 -11.25
C LEU A 19 3.21 -17.19 -11.93
N ASP A 20 2.19 -16.66 -11.23
CA ASP A 20 0.92 -16.29 -11.86
C ASP A 20 1.20 -15.46 -13.13
N PRO A 21 0.53 -15.71 -14.27
CA PRO A 21 0.74 -14.96 -15.49
C PRO A 21 0.67 -13.42 -15.32
N LEU A 22 -0.15 -12.94 -14.38
CA LEU A 22 -0.24 -11.51 -14.05
C LEU A 22 1.01 -10.97 -13.37
N LEU A 23 1.80 -11.83 -12.72
CA LEU A 23 3.01 -11.48 -12.02
C LEU A 23 4.28 -11.62 -12.88
N GLN A 24 4.17 -12.21 -14.07
CA GLN A 24 5.28 -12.37 -15.01
C GLN A 24 5.62 -11.06 -15.74
N PRO A 25 6.82 -10.94 -16.34
CA PRO A 25 7.19 -9.77 -17.14
C PRO A 25 6.25 -9.55 -18.31
N VAL A 26 5.56 -8.42 -18.31
CA VAL A 26 4.74 -7.93 -19.43
C VAL A 26 5.20 -6.55 -19.87
N TRP A 27 5.35 -6.38 -21.18
CA TRP A 27 5.83 -5.14 -21.81
C TRP A 27 4.67 -4.35 -22.43
N ARG A 28 3.56 -4.24 -21.67
CA ARG A 28 2.35 -3.50 -22.01
C ARG A 28 1.63 -3.08 -20.74
N HIS A 29 0.67 -2.18 -20.85
CA HIS A 29 -0.26 -1.89 -19.76
C HIS A 29 -1.18 -3.09 -19.49
N TYR A 30 -1.53 -3.28 -18.22
CA TYR A 30 -2.58 -4.23 -17.83
C TYR A 30 -3.93 -3.73 -18.32
N THR A 31 -4.78 -4.65 -18.78
CA THR A 31 -6.18 -4.33 -19.06
C THR A 31 -6.95 -4.17 -17.74
N ARG A 32 -8.15 -3.59 -17.83
CA ARG A 32 -9.02 -3.44 -16.65
C ARG A 32 -9.34 -4.79 -16.01
N GLU A 33 -9.57 -5.81 -16.83
CA GLU A 33 -9.89 -7.18 -16.41
C GLU A 33 -8.72 -7.85 -15.70
N GLU A 34 -7.48 -7.60 -16.16
CA GLU A 34 -6.28 -8.09 -15.50
C GLU A 34 -6.08 -7.43 -14.14
N LEU A 35 -6.25 -6.10 -14.08
CA LEU A 35 -6.22 -5.35 -12.82
C LEU A 35 -7.28 -5.83 -11.81
N MET A 36 -8.46 -6.30 -12.28
CA MET A 36 -9.45 -6.93 -11.40
C MET A 36 -8.97 -8.26 -10.83
N GLN A 37 -8.23 -9.05 -11.61
CA GLN A 37 -7.73 -10.36 -11.17
C GLN A 37 -6.60 -10.26 -10.15
N PHE A 38 -5.87 -9.13 -10.09
CA PHE A 38 -4.88 -8.89 -9.04
C PHE A 38 -5.46 -8.90 -7.62
N ASP A 39 -6.75 -8.57 -7.47
CA ASP A 39 -7.43 -8.66 -6.17
C ASP A 39 -7.58 -10.11 -5.68
N ASP A 40 -7.58 -11.08 -6.61
CA ASP A 40 -7.72 -12.51 -6.34
C ASP A 40 -6.36 -13.20 -6.08
N ILE A 41 -5.25 -12.52 -6.38
CA ILE A 41 -3.91 -13.06 -6.13
C ILE A 41 -3.66 -13.13 -4.62
N ARG A 42 -3.38 -14.34 -4.13
CA ARG A 42 -3.02 -14.52 -2.73
C ARG A 42 -1.68 -13.85 -2.44
N PRO A 43 -1.58 -13.08 -1.35
CA PRO A 43 -0.31 -12.51 -0.94
C PRO A 43 0.68 -13.59 -0.51
N PHE A 44 1.98 -13.31 -0.67
CA PHE A 44 3.02 -14.29 -0.36
C PHE A 44 3.45 -14.20 1.10
N GLU A 45 3.58 -15.36 1.77
CA GLU A 45 4.13 -15.43 3.13
C GLU A 45 5.63 -15.13 3.14
N GLU A 46 6.35 -15.63 2.14
CA GLU A 46 7.76 -15.37 1.89
C GLU A 46 7.94 -14.73 0.52
N LEU A 47 8.89 -13.81 0.37
CA LEU A 47 9.16 -13.15 -0.91
C LEU A 47 9.71 -14.17 -1.92
N PRO A 48 9.03 -14.41 -3.06
CA PRO A 48 9.56 -15.26 -4.11
C PRO A 48 10.93 -14.77 -4.61
N ALA A 49 11.84 -15.70 -4.89
CA ALA A 49 13.22 -15.38 -5.29
C ALA A 49 13.30 -14.52 -6.57
N GLN A 50 12.29 -14.64 -7.44
CA GLN A 50 12.15 -13.87 -8.67
C GLN A 50 11.94 -12.36 -8.39
N PHE A 51 11.43 -12.01 -7.21
CA PHE A 51 11.23 -10.63 -6.78
C PHE A 51 12.36 -10.09 -5.91
N ILE A 52 13.40 -10.88 -5.62
CA ILE A 52 14.59 -10.39 -4.93
C ILE A 52 15.46 -9.63 -5.93
N PRO A 53 15.73 -8.34 -5.75
CA PRO A 53 16.56 -7.57 -6.66
C PRO A 53 17.99 -8.11 -6.70
N ASP A 54 18.46 -8.44 -7.90
CA ASP A 54 19.85 -8.82 -8.16
C ASP A 54 20.52 -7.75 -9.02
N ARG A 55 21.50 -7.06 -8.46
CA ARG A 55 22.24 -5.99 -9.15
C ARG A 55 22.97 -6.47 -10.42
N ARG A 56 23.17 -7.78 -10.58
CA ARG A 56 23.82 -8.38 -11.74
C ARG A 56 22.84 -8.67 -12.88
N ARG A 57 21.53 -8.70 -12.61
CA ARG A 57 20.51 -8.98 -13.61
C ARG A 57 20.04 -7.66 -14.23
N PRO A 58 19.95 -7.58 -15.56
CA PRO A 58 19.41 -6.40 -16.22
C PRO A 58 17.92 -6.24 -15.91
N LEU A 59 17.17 -7.35 -15.84
CA LEU A 59 15.75 -7.32 -15.49
C LEU A 59 15.58 -7.11 -13.98
N LYS A 60 14.98 -5.97 -13.62
CA LYS A 60 14.65 -5.58 -12.25
C LYS A 60 13.22 -6.00 -11.93
N PRO A 61 13.00 -6.67 -10.77
CA PRO A 61 11.68 -7.09 -10.39
C PRO A 61 10.77 -5.91 -10.02
N PRO A 62 9.44 -6.09 -10.10
CA PRO A 62 8.48 -5.13 -9.59
C PRO A 62 8.69 -4.83 -8.09
N LEU A 63 8.26 -3.66 -7.66
CA LEU A 63 8.24 -3.31 -6.24
C LEU A 63 7.19 -4.14 -5.51
N MET A 64 7.62 -4.78 -4.42
CA MET A 64 6.78 -5.56 -3.51
C MET A 64 6.87 -4.95 -2.12
N TYR A 65 5.75 -4.84 -1.42
CA TYR A 65 5.69 -4.36 -0.04
C TYR A 65 5.41 -5.49 0.92
N PHE A 66 6.09 -5.45 2.07
CA PHE A 66 5.86 -6.34 3.19
C PHE A 66 5.09 -5.61 4.29
N GLY A 67 3.94 -6.14 4.70
CA GLY A 67 3.14 -5.52 5.74
C GLY A 67 1.71 -6.03 5.81
N TRP A 68 0.77 -5.16 6.21
CA TRP A 68 -0.65 -5.49 6.34
C TRP A 68 -1.51 -4.57 5.49
N LYS A 69 -2.47 -5.13 4.77
CA LYS A 69 -3.61 -4.35 4.25
C LYS A 69 -4.43 -3.86 5.44
N ILE A 70 -4.79 -2.58 5.42
CA ILE A 70 -5.53 -1.93 6.51
C ILE A 70 -6.88 -1.41 6.02
N ASN A 71 -7.84 -1.31 6.94
CA ASN A 71 -9.09 -0.60 6.72
C ASN A 71 -8.90 0.87 7.11
N MET A 72 -8.93 1.78 6.14
CA MET A 72 -8.70 3.21 6.40
C MET A 72 -9.73 3.80 7.35
N ASP A 73 -11.00 3.41 7.23
CA ASP A 73 -12.08 3.98 8.05
C ASP A 73 -11.91 3.58 9.53
N GLU A 74 -11.54 2.33 9.79
CA GLU A 74 -11.26 1.84 11.15
C GLU A 74 -10.08 2.57 11.79
N TRP A 75 -9.00 2.75 11.03
CA TRP A 75 -7.81 3.44 11.53
C TRP A 75 -8.00 4.95 11.63
N LEU A 76 -8.83 5.55 10.78
CA LEU A 76 -9.22 6.95 10.90
C LEU A 76 -10.03 7.17 12.17
N HIS A 77 -10.99 6.28 12.45
CA HIS A 77 -11.73 6.34 13.71
C HIS A 77 -10.83 6.14 14.94
N TYR A 78 -9.81 5.28 14.84
CA TYR A 78 -8.76 5.19 15.85
C TYR A 78 -8.01 6.53 16.00
N ALA A 79 -7.61 7.15 14.88
CA ALA A 79 -6.90 8.43 14.89
C ALA A 79 -7.73 9.52 15.59
N GLU A 80 -9.03 9.62 15.28
CA GLU A 80 -9.99 10.53 15.93
C GLU A 80 -10.01 10.32 17.44
N ARG A 81 -10.19 9.07 17.88
CA ARG A 81 -10.33 8.73 19.30
C ARG A 81 -9.07 9.03 20.11
N HIS A 82 -7.90 8.98 19.47
CA HIS A 82 -6.61 9.12 20.11
C HIS A 82 -5.92 10.47 19.83
N GLY A 83 -6.58 11.39 19.14
CA GLY A 83 -6.07 12.76 18.91
C GLY A 83 -4.98 12.85 17.85
N PHE A 84 -5.01 11.96 16.85
CA PHE A 84 -4.06 11.93 15.73
C PHE A 84 -4.60 12.59 14.45
N ILE A 85 -5.71 13.33 14.53
CA ILE A 85 -6.31 13.98 13.37
C ILE A 85 -5.40 15.11 12.88
N VAL A 86 -5.10 15.05 11.58
CA VAL A 86 -4.39 16.09 10.83
C VAL A 86 -5.41 16.77 9.94
N THR A 87 -5.49 18.10 10.06
CA THR A 87 -6.28 18.93 9.16
C THR A 87 -5.36 19.72 8.24
N GLU A 88 -5.77 19.84 6.99
CA GLU A 88 -5.11 20.65 5.98
C GLU A 88 -6.05 21.75 5.47
N HIS A 89 -5.46 22.85 5.06
CA HIS A 89 -6.19 23.97 4.46
C HIS A 89 -6.17 23.79 2.95
N ILE A 90 -7.31 23.39 2.38
CA ILE A 90 -7.50 23.20 0.94
C ILE A 90 -8.12 24.47 0.36
N MET A 91 -7.54 24.95 -0.73
CA MET A 91 -8.04 26.09 -1.49
C MET A 91 -9.01 25.59 -2.56
N HIS A 92 -10.28 25.93 -2.39
CA HIS A 92 -11.35 25.74 -3.36
C HIS A 92 -11.63 27.05 -4.09
N LEU A 93 -12.18 26.96 -5.30
CA LEU A 93 -12.70 28.12 -6.02
C LEU A 93 -14.21 28.20 -5.78
N ASP A 94 -14.70 29.34 -5.28
CA ASP A 94 -16.12 29.52 -4.94
C ASP A 94 -17.01 29.38 -6.18
N GLY A 95 -18.12 28.66 -6.05
CA GLY A 95 -19.05 28.44 -7.15
C GLY A 95 -18.53 27.54 -8.28
N VAL A 96 -17.33 26.97 -8.15
CA VAL A 96 -16.73 26.08 -9.14
C VAL A 96 -16.90 24.63 -8.70
N ASP A 97 -17.68 23.87 -9.48
CA ASP A 97 -17.70 22.41 -9.37
C ASP A 97 -16.44 21.84 -10.04
N GLU A 98 -15.54 21.23 -9.25
CA GLU A 98 -14.33 20.56 -9.71
C GLU A 98 -14.59 19.56 -10.85
N ALA A 99 -15.75 18.88 -10.84
CA ALA A 99 -16.11 17.90 -11.86
C ALA A 99 -16.34 18.52 -13.24
N THR A 100 -16.58 19.83 -13.31
CA THR A 100 -16.82 20.59 -14.54
C THR A 100 -15.81 21.73 -14.73
N PHE A 101 -14.72 21.75 -13.96
CA PHE A 101 -13.72 22.82 -13.97
C PHE A 101 -13.18 23.10 -15.38
N ASP A 102 -12.87 22.05 -16.14
CA ASP A 102 -12.33 22.15 -17.50
C ASP A 102 -13.36 22.67 -18.52
N GLU A 103 -14.65 22.65 -18.19
CA GLU A 103 -15.76 23.12 -19.03
C GLU A 103 -16.19 24.56 -18.71
N GLN A 104 -15.69 25.12 -17.60
CA GLN A 104 -16.00 26.47 -17.16
C GLN A 104 -15.02 27.47 -17.82
N GLU A 105 -15.56 28.40 -18.61
CA GLU A 105 -14.78 29.51 -19.16
C GLU A 105 -14.66 30.62 -18.10
N PHE A 106 -13.45 30.79 -17.56
CA PHE A 106 -13.11 31.91 -16.67
C PHE A 106 -12.56 33.07 -17.51
N ASP A 107 -13.19 34.26 -17.42
CA ASP A 107 -12.66 35.50 -17.97
C ASP A 107 -12.01 36.38 -16.88
N ASP A 108 -11.28 37.43 -17.28
CA ASP A 108 -10.51 38.29 -16.37
C ASP A 108 -11.42 39.11 -15.41
N ASP A 109 -12.72 39.21 -15.72
CA ASP A 109 -13.73 39.91 -14.91
C ASP A 109 -14.55 38.94 -14.01
N ASN A 110 -14.40 37.62 -14.20
CA ASN A 110 -15.16 36.56 -13.53
C ASN A 110 -14.24 35.44 -12.99
N ILE A 111 -13.12 35.84 -12.38
CA ILE A 111 -12.24 34.93 -11.65
C ILE A 111 -12.92 34.56 -10.32
N PRO A 112 -13.14 33.27 -10.03
CA PRO A 112 -13.77 32.83 -8.79
C PRO A 112 -12.93 33.20 -7.56
N ASP A 113 -13.61 33.54 -6.47
CA ASP A 113 -12.95 33.77 -5.18
C ASP A 113 -12.33 32.47 -4.66
N ILE A 114 -11.16 32.57 -4.02
CA ILE A 114 -10.54 31.41 -3.37
C ILE A 114 -11.13 31.25 -1.96
N ILE A 115 -11.79 30.12 -1.71
CA ILE A 115 -12.24 29.70 -0.39
C ILE A 115 -11.21 28.76 0.20
N VAL A 116 -10.81 29.02 1.44
CA VAL A 116 -9.98 28.08 2.21
C VAL A 116 -10.90 27.25 3.11
N VAL A 117 -10.95 25.95 2.88
CA VAL A 117 -11.69 24.98 3.69
C VAL A 117 -10.69 24.15 4.49
N GLU A 118 -11.01 23.91 5.76
CA GLU A 118 -10.26 22.96 6.58
C GLU A 118 -10.84 21.56 6.35
N GLU A 119 -10.02 20.67 5.81
CA GLU A 119 -10.38 19.28 5.54
C GLU A 119 -9.46 18.33 6.32
N VAL A 120 -10.02 17.19 6.73
CA VAL A 120 -9.24 16.16 7.41
C VAL A 120 -8.43 15.39 6.38
N ASP A 121 -7.09 15.44 6.49
CA ASP A 121 -6.25 14.52 5.73
C ASP A 121 -6.32 13.14 6.37
N THR A 122 -7.16 12.29 5.79
CA THR A 122 -7.39 10.92 6.24
C THR A 122 -6.13 10.07 6.22
N THR A 123 -5.26 10.25 5.23
CA THR A 123 -4.05 9.44 5.05
C THR A 123 -2.98 9.85 6.04
N LEU A 124 -2.75 11.16 6.22
CA LEU A 124 -1.81 11.66 7.21
C LEU A 124 -2.30 11.37 8.63
N SER A 125 -3.60 11.50 8.92
CA SER A 125 -4.15 11.15 10.23
C SER A 125 -3.88 9.69 10.60
N VAL A 126 -4.10 8.77 9.65
CA VAL A 126 -3.78 7.34 9.85
C VAL A 126 -2.27 7.10 9.92
N ALA A 127 -1.47 7.81 9.12
CA ALA A 127 -0.01 7.70 9.17
C ALA A 127 0.56 8.15 10.53
N GLN A 128 -0.02 9.18 11.16
CA GLN A 128 0.35 9.64 12.51
C GLN A 128 0.19 8.55 13.56
N VAL A 129 -0.89 7.77 13.49
CA VAL A 129 -1.08 6.60 14.38
C VAL A 129 0.10 5.64 14.25
N PHE A 130 0.47 5.27 13.02
CA PHE A 130 1.56 4.31 12.81
C PHE A 130 2.94 4.87 13.12
N TRP A 131 3.19 6.15 12.87
CA TRP A 131 4.43 6.80 13.33
C TRP A 131 4.52 6.80 14.85
N SER A 132 3.40 6.97 15.56
CA SER A 132 3.37 6.84 17.03
C SER A 132 3.80 5.43 17.47
N PHE A 133 3.21 4.37 16.88
CA PHE A 133 3.59 2.99 17.19
C PHE A 133 5.07 2.71 16.87
N PHE A 134 5.54 3.19 15.73
CA PHE A 134 6.95 3.03 15.35
C PHE A 134 7.89 3.74 16.32
N SER A 135 7.55 4.95 16.75
CA SER A 135 8.32 5.71 17.74
C SER A 135 8.39 4.97 19.08
N GLU A 136 7.26 4.49 19.59
CA GLU A 136 7.18 3.71 20.85
C GLU A 136 8.02 2.43 20.81
N LEU A 137 8.02 1.74 19.66
CA LEU A 137 8.73 0.48 19.48
C LEU A 137 10.19 0.66 19.01
N GLY A 138 10.63 1.89 18.75
CA GLY A 138 11.95 2.22 18.22
C GLY A 138 12.19 1.68 16.80
N ILE A 139 11.13 1.60 15.98
CA ILE A 139 11.17 1.23 14.57
C ILE A 139 11.38 2.50 13.76
N THR A 140 12.38 2.52 12.89
CA THR A 140 12.56 3.59 11.90
C THR A 140 11.77 3.21 10.64
N PRO A 141 10.85 4.06 10.16
CA PRO A 141 10.17 3.83 8.88
C PRO A 141 11.18 3.71 7.73
N TYR A 142 10.95 2.80 6.78
CA TYR A 142 11.85 2.62 5.63
C TYR A 142 11.66 3.74 4.56
N THR A 143 10.55 4.48 4.62
CA THR A 143 10.25 5.68 3.83
C THR A 143 9.49 6.69 4.69
N ASP A 144 9.41 7.94 4.25
CA ASP A 144 8.73 9.03 4.96
C ASP A 144 7.30 8.65 5.35
N CYS A 145 6.44 8.32 4.37
CA CYS A 145 5.09 7.81 4.64
C CYS A 145 5.05 6.27 4.63
N PRO A 146 4.58 5.63 5.71
CA PRO A 146 4.54 4.17 5.81
C PRO A 146 3.29 3.56 5.17
N LEU A 147 2.31 4.39 4.80
CA LEU A 147 1.12 3.97 4.08
C LEU A 147 1.41 3.90 2.58
N LYS A 148 1.05 2.77 1.96
CA LYS A 148 1.22 2.53 0.52
C LYS A 148 -0.05 1.94 -0.08
N CYS A 149 -0.16 2.08 -1.39
CA CYS A 149 -1.20 1.42 -2.17
C CYS A 149 -0.69 0.09 -2.73
N SER A 150 -1.41 -0.99 -2.43
CA SER A 150 -1.23 -2.25 -3.14
C SER A 150 -2.11 -2.33 -4.37
N MET A 151 -1.74 -3.20 -5.31
CA MET A 151 -2.50 -3.43 -6.54
C MET A 151 -3.91 -3.95 -6.26
N GLY A 152 -4.88 -3.42 -7.01
CA GLY A 152 -6.29 -3.77 -6.97
C GLY A 152 -7.15 -2.74 -7.72
N LEU A 153 -8.12 -3.19 -8.52
CA LEU A 153 -9.01 -2.29 -9.27
C LEU A 153 -10.25 -1.90 -8.45
N ARG A 154 -10.63 -2.66 -7.43
CA ARG A 154 -11.77 -2.36 -6.54
C ARG A 154 -11.44 -1.32 -5.45
N GLY A 155 -10.53 -0.40 -5.78
CA GLY A 155 -9.90 0.53 -4.86
C GLY A 155 -8.52 0.02 -4.42
N SER A 156 -7.51 0.86 -4.55
CA SER A 156 -6.20 0.63 -3.94
C SER A 156 -6.39 0.32 -2.47
N ARG A 157 -6.11 -0.94 -2.07
CA ARG A 157 -6.13 -1.27 -0.64
C ARG A 157 -4.88 -0.67 -0.01
N MET A 158 -5.14 0.33 0.82
CA MET A 158 -4.13 0.94 1.66
C MET A 158 -3.51 -0.13 2.55
N MET A 159 -2.21 0.00 2.74
CA MET A 159 -1.44 -0.90 3.59
C MET A 159 -0.43 -0.15 4.41
N LEU A 160 -0.18 -0.67 5.59
CA LEU A 160 1.02 -0.35 6.33
C LEU A 160 2.18 -1.16 5.75
N ALA A 161 3.11 -0.50 5.05
CA ALA A 161 4.32 -1.11 4.53
C ALA A 161 5.46 -0.94 5.54
N LEU A 162 6.12 -2.03 5.89
CA LEU A 162 7.21 -2.05 6.88
C LEU A 162 8.60 -2.08 6.23
N ARG A 163 8.66 -2.62 5.00
CA ARG A 163 9.82 -2.65 4.11
C ARG A 163 9.38 -2.98 2.68
N ASP A 164 10.31 -2.88 1.75
CA ASP A 164 10.13 -3.31 0.37
C ASP A 164 11.22 -4.33 -0.05
N ASN A 165 11.12 -4.90 -1.24
CA ASN A 165 12.08 -5.89 -1.74
C ASN A 165 13.46 -5.29 -2.09
N TYR A 166 13.61 -3.97 -2.18
CA TYR A 166 14.85 -3.25 -2.48
C TYR A 166 15.55 -2.67 -1.24
N LYS A 167 14.79 -2.36 -0.20
CA LYS A 167 15.22 -1.69 1.03
C LYS A 167 14.77 -2.52 2.21
N ASP A 168 15.75 -3.09 2.90
CA ASP A 168 15.49 -3.73 4.17
C ASP A 168 15.30 -2.69 5.29
N ASN A 169 14.69 -3.12 6.40
CA ASN A 169 14.51 -2.31 7.58
C ASN A 169 15.17 -2.99 8.78
N SER A 170 16.44 -2.62 9.03
CA SER A 170 17.24 -3.23 10.10
C SER A 170 16.67 -2.99 11.50
N THR A 171 15.85 -1.96 11.68
CA THR A 171 15.22 -1.66 12.97
C THR A 171 13.97 -2.50 13.25
N LEU A 172 13.40 -3.13 12.22
CA LEU A 172 12.24 -4.02 12.31
C LEU A 172 12.67 -5.43 12.71
N THR A 173 13.07 -5.60 13.97
CA THR A 173 13.44 -6.92 14.50
C THR A 173 12.21 -7.82 14.64
N PRO A 174 12.36 -9.16 14.68
CA PRO A 174 11.23 -10.07 14.89
C PRO A 174 10.46 -9.82 16.20
N GLU A 175 11.14 -9.32 17.24
CA GLU A 175 10.51 -8.94 18.50
C GLU A 175 9.62 -7.70 18.33
N ARG A 176 10.16 -6.64 17.73
CA ARG A 176 9.40 -5.41 17.45
C ARG A 176 8.24 -5.66 16.51
N LEU A 177 8.41 -6.54 15.52
CA LEU A 177 7.34 -6.93 14.61
C LEU A 177 6.18 -7.62 15.36
N ARG A 178 6.48 -8.49 16.33
CA ARG A 178 5.45 -9.14 17.16
C ARG A 178 4.71 -8.15 18.04
N GLU A 179 5.42 -7.21 18.68
CA GLU A 179 4.78 -6.18 19.50
C GLU A 179 3.94 -5.22 18.64
N LEU A 180 4.41 -4.84 17.45
CA LEU A 180 3.63 -4.05 16.50
C LEU A 180 2.36 -4.79 16.07
N GLN A 181 2.48 -6.07 15.70
CA GLN A 181 1.34 -6.91 15.32
C GLN A 181 0.28 -6.95 16.44
N LYS A 182 0.73 -7.05 17.69
CA LYS A 182 -0.12 -7.01 18.88
C LYS A 182 -0.76 -5.64 19.11
N GLN A 183 -0.01 -4.54 18.99
CA GLN A 183 -0.55 -3.18 19.08
C GLN A 183 -1.63 -2.93 18.01
N MET A 184 -1.43 -3.44 16.80
CA MET A 184 -2.38 -3.36 15.70
C MET A 184 -3.55 -4.35 15.79
N ASN A 185 -3.57 -5.21 16.82
CA ASN A 185 -4.54 -6.29 17.00
C ASN A 185 -4.70 -7.19 15.75
N GLN A 186 -3.59 -7.46 15.05
CA GLN A 186 -3.58 -8.26 13.83
C GLN A 186 -3.46 -9.75 14.16
N SER A 187 -4.41 -10.54 13.68
CA SER A 187 -4.42 -12.00 13.87
C SER A 187 -3.43 -12.73 12.97
N GLU A 188 -3.14 -12.17 11.78
CA GLU A 188 -2.24 -12.77 10.79
C GLU A 188 -0.87 -12.07 10.75
N PRO A 189 0.21 -12.83 10.45
CA PRO A 189 1.51 -12.22 10.18
C PRO A 189 1.44 -11.34 8.91
N PRO A 190 2.34 -10.36 8.78
CA PRO A 190 2.45 -9.55 7.58
C PRO A 190 2.86 -10.41 6.38
N LYS A 191 2.42 -10.01 5.18
CA LYS A 191 2.66 -10.73 3.93
C LYS A 191 3.21 -9.79 2.87
N TRP A 192 3.64 -10.35 1.74
CA TRP A 192 4.13 -9.61 0.59
C TRP A 192 3.04 -9.37 -0.44
N TYR A 193 2.98 -8.14 -0.93
CA TYR A 193 1.97 -7.66 -1.87
C TYR A 193 2.60 -6.85 -3.01
N PRO A 194 2.03 -6.90 -4.22
CA PRO A 194 2.46 -6.07 -5.34
C PRO A 194 2.06 -4.59 -5.14
N LEU A 195 2.96 -3.68 -5.53
CA LEU A 195 2.68 -2.25 -5.68
C LEU A 195 1.52 -2.01 -6.66
N ASN A 196 0.74 -0.95 -6.46
CA ASN A 196 -0.33 -0.51 -7.39
C ASN A 196 0.12 -0.26 -8.85
N HIS A 197 1.38 0.12 -9.06
CA HIS A 197 2.03 0.24 -10.37
C HIS A 197 3.01 -0.91 -10.63
N PHE A 198 2.62 -2.16 -10.35
CA PHE A 198 3.44 -3.35 -10.59
C PHE A 198 3.93 -3.41 -12.05
N HIS A 199 5.24 -3.33 -12.25
CA HIS A 199 5.85 -3.48 -13.57
C HIS A 199 7.30 -3.98 -13.43
N TRP A 200 7.73 -4.77 -14.40
CA TRP A 200 9.13 -5.17 -14.53
C TRP A 200 9.89 -4.06 -15.28
N SER A 201 11.16 -3.84 -14.96
CA SER A 201 11.99 -2.79 -15.58
C SER A 201 13.39 -3.29 -15.91
N TYR A 202 14.15 -2.51 -16.70
CA TYR A 202 15.56 -2.77 -17.01
C TYR A 202 16.48 -1.73 -16.33
#